data_AF-A0A9D9E018-F1
#
_entry.id   AF-A0A9D9E018-F1
#
_cell.length_a   1.000
_cell.length_b   1.000
_cell.length_c   1.000
_cell.angle_alpha   90.00
_cell.angle_beta   90.00
_cell.angle_gamma   90.00
#
_symmetry.space_group_name_H-M   'P 1'
#
loop_
_entity.id
_entity.type
_entity.pdbx_description
1 polymer ?
#
loop_
_entity_poly.entity_id
_entity_poly.type
_entity_poly.pdbx_seq_one_letter_code
_entity_poly.pdbx_strand_id
1 'polypeptide(L)'
;MKKLSIIILSVICLVAGFTACTAGNTLPPPPSIDRTPYDVDTSSELILMLSESGQARLTNDITLDALPLDADSPAETTIDLNGNELTFATEDTMVIPEGKSLKIENGDIITTFSSPDLVQVVFRVGKDSKLEFDGVNYKAASSGILPSDNAEVVINDSVLEIAGAWGISTNAGNPEGYSVSIRITDSEISETTRTGTAVMLNTPTDLWIENSTITGGRQGVILRGGNGTFINSRIISRGEFDTGDQYYLDGTWATGNRVPMAALTVGNTSTDAYKYSTVCTIDDATELVMTDSGEYEDGRAFEIYVGSLATDSELTVTLSVPSDIEQYIKGNNSCWCGANITLNEEKLTK
;
A
#
# COMPACT_ATOMS: atom_id res chain seq x y z
N MET A 1 29.23 4.22 -40.01
CA MET A 1 30.42 3.61 -39.37
C MET A 1 31.33 4.71 -38.84
N LYS A 2 31.08 5.19 -37.62
CA LYS A 2 32.05 5.94 -36.82
C LYS A 2 32.20 5.15 -35.53
N LYS A 3 33.36 4.51 -35.35
CA LYS A 3 33.72 3.77 -34.15
C LYS A 3 34.03 4.77 -33.06
N LEU A 4 33.27 4.75 -31.96
CA LEU A 4 33.60 5.46 -30.74
C LEU A 4 34.48 4.51 -29.91
N SER A 5 35.67 5.00 -29.58
CA SER A 5 36.71 4.24 -28.88
C SER A 5 36.36 4.07 -27.41
N ILE A 6 36.25 2.81 -26.97
CA ILE A 6 36.15 2.40 -25.57
C ILE A 6 37.55 2.54 -24.94
N ILE A 7 37.67 3.38 -23.92
CA ILE A 7 38.86 3.44 -23.06
C ILE A 7 38.69 2.36 -21.99
N ILE A 8 39.36 1.23 -22.19
CA ILE A 8 39.53 0.18 -21.17
C ILE A 8 40.69 0.61 -20.28
N LEU A 9 40.41 0.99 -19.02
CA LEU A 9 41.44 1.24 -18.02
C LEU A 9 41.80 -0.08 -17.34
N SER A 10 42.91 -0.68 -17.78
CA SER A 10 43.49 -1.88 -17.20
C SER A 10 44.04 -1.59 -15.80
N VAL A 11 43.50 -2.25 -14.78
CA VAL A 11 44.02 -2.25 -13.41
C VAL A 11 45.34 -3.03 -13.37
N ILE A 12 46.45 -2.31 -13.23
CA ILE A 12 47.78 -2.89 -13.00
C ILE A 12 47.90 -3.16 -11.49
N CYS A 13 47.90 -4.43 -11.10
CA CYS A 13 48.34 -4.89 -9.79
C CYS A 13 49.86 -4.64 -9.66
N LEU A 14 50.26 -3.66 -8.86
CA LEU A 14 51.63 -3.52 -8.39
C LEU A 14 51.67 -3.90 -6.91
N VAL A 15 52.15 -5.12 -6.63
CA VAL A 15 52.48 -5.57 -5.28
C VAL A 15 53.86 -4.99 -4.93
N ALA A 16 53.91 -4.09 -3.95
CA ALA A 16 55.17 -3.67 -3.35
C ALA A 16 55.02 -3.34 -1.85
N GLY A 17 55.72 -4.12 -1.04
CA GLY A 17 56.44 -3.67 0.15
C GLY A 17 55.64 -3.15 1.34
N PHE A 18 55.39 -4.03 2.32
CA PHE A 18 55.05 -3.61 3.68
C PHE A 18 56.21 -2.80 4.29
N THR A 19 55.93 -1.56 4.67
CA THR A 19 56.69 -0.85 5.71
C THR A 19 55.67 -0.04 6.51
N ALA A 20 55.45 -0.44 7.76
CA ALA A 20 54.52 0.23 8.65
C ALA A 20 55.08 1.61 9.05
N CYS A 21 54.51 2.66 8.47
CA CYS A 21 54.65 4.02 8.96
C CYS A 21 53.29 4.45 9.52
N THR A 22 53.21 4.59 10.83
CA THR A 22 52.03 5.10 11.55
C THR A 22 51.92 6.61 11.33
N ALA A 23 51.11 7.01 10.36
CA ALA A 23 50.57 8.36 10.23
C ALA A 23 49.07 8.23 9.95
N GLY A 24 48.25 8.95 10.72
CA GLY A 24 46.79 8.88 10.67
C GLY A 24 46.26 9.34 9.31
N ASN A 25 46.08 8.38 8.39
CA ASN A 25 45.32 8.56 7.16
C ASN A 25 43.92 8.01 7.41
N THR A 26 43.00 8.86 7.86
CA THR A 26 41.59 8.63 7.58
C THR A 26 41.43 8.66 6.06
N LEU A 27 40.93 7.57 5.48
CA LEU A 27 40.50 7.57 4.08
C LEU A 27 39.55 8.77 3.88
N PRO A 28 39.68 9.53 2.78
CA PRO A 28 38.66 10.52 2.47
C PRO A 28 37.30 9.80 2.45
N PRO A 29 36.23 10.44 2.97
CA PRO A 29 34.90 9.87 2.83
C PRO A 29 34.66 9.57 1.35
N PRO A 30 33.94 8.48 1.02
CA PRO A 30 33.54 8.24 -0.36
C PRO A 30 32.89 9.53 -0.91
N PRO A 31 33.16 9.89 -2.18
CA PRO A 31 32.58 11.09 -2.76
C PRO A 31 31.07 11.07 -2.53
N SER A 32 30.53 12.15 -1.97
CA SER A 32 29.09 12.33 -1.90
C SER A 32 28.57 12.25 -3.34
N ILE A 33 27.76 11.24 -3.63
CA ILE A 33 26.99 11.22 -4.88
C ILE A 33 26.15 12.50 -4.84
N ASP A 34 26.30 13.32 -5.88
CA ASP A 34 25.46 14.49 -6.08
C ASP A 34 24.02 13.99 -6.18
N ARG A 35 23.23 14.25 -5.12
CA ARG A 35 21.82 13.85 -5.02
C ARG A 35 20.89 14.87 -5.66
N THR A 36 21.41 15.84 -6.40
CA THR A 36 20.57 16.80 -7.11
C THR A 36 19.96 16.08 -8.31
N PRO A 37 18.62 15.96 -8.42
CA PRO A 37 18.00 15.30 -9.56
C PRO A 37 18.37 16.00 -10.88
N TYR A 38 18.48 15.22 -11.95
CA TYR A 38 18.76 15.75 -13.29
C TYR A 38 17.47 16.30 -13.91
N ASP A 39 17.50 17.56 -14.35
CA ASP A 39 16.39 18.16 -15.10
C ASP A 39 16.19 17.44 -16.43
N VAL A 40 14.95 17.01 -16.68
CA VAL A 40 14.53 16.35 -17.92
C VAL A 40 13.25 16.99 -18.47
N ASP A 41 13.13 17.09 -19.79
CA ASP A 41 11.93 17.64 -20.46
C ASP A 41 11.30 16.68 -21.48
N THR A 42 11.94 15.52 -21.73
CA THR A 42 11.44 14.47 -22.62
C THR A 42 11.47 13.09 -21.99
N SER A 43 10.60 12.19 -22.46
CA SER A 43 10.55 10.79 -22.02
C SER A 43 11.88 10.06 -22.22
N SER A 44 12.61 10.35 -23.30
CA SER A 44 13.92 9.73 -23.57
C SER A 44 14.98 10.13 -22.55
N GLU A 45 14.99 11.39 -22.13
CA GLU A 45 15.89 11.87 -21.07
C GLU A 45 15.52 11.29 -19.72
N LEU A 46 14.22 11.26 -19.39
CA LEU A 46 13.74 10.63 -18.16
C LEU A 46 14.19 9.16 -18.10
N ILE A 47 13.94 8.37 -19.14
CA ILE A 47 14.36 6.97 -19.20
C ILE A 47 15.87 6.83 -19.01
N LEU A 48 16.66 7.65 -19.72
CA LEU A 48 18.12 7.63 -19.60
C LEU A 48 18.58 7.91 -18.16
N MET A 49 18.03 8.94 -17.52
CA MET A 49 18.42 9.32 -16.16
C MET A 49 18.00 8.29 -15.12
N LEU A 50 16.81 7.69 -15.23
CA LEU A 50 16.40 6.62 -14.33
C LEU A 50 17.29 5.37 -14.45
N SER A 51 17.73 5.03 -15.67
CA SER A 51 18.62 3.88 -15.87
C SER A 51 20.09 4.16 -15.45
N GLU A 52 20.60 5.40 -15.64
CA GLU A 52 22.00 5.72 -15.36
C GLU A 52 22.26 6.19 -13.92
N SER A 53 21.42 7.09 -13.40
CA SER A 53 21.61 7.74 -12.10
C SER A 53 20.54 7.37 -11.07
N GLY A 54 19.35 7.00 -11.54
CA GLY A 54 18.18 6.76 -10.70
C GLY A 54 17.57 8.06 -10.18
N GLN A 55 17.93 9.23 -10.71
CA GLN A 55 17.47 10.51 -10.20
C GLN A 55 17.03 11.39 -11.37
N ALA A 56 15.78 11.86 -11.36
CA ALA A 56 15.27 12.77 -12.37
C ALA A 56 14.32 13.80 -11.77
N ARG A 57 14.34 15.03 -12.31
CA ARG A 57 13.37 16.07 -12.01
C ARG A 57 12.70 16.55 -13.29
N LEU A 58 11.38 16.58 -13.30
CA LEU A 58 10.64 17.04 -14.47
C LEU A 58 10.68 18.56 -14.59
N THR A 59 10.80 19.03 -15.83
CA THR A 59 10.64 20.45 -16.18
C THR A 59 9.47 20.70 -17.12
N ASN A 60 8.78 19.64 -17.51
CA ASN A 60 7.57 19.62 -18.33
C ASN A 60 6.80 18.32 -18.06
N ASP A 61 5.53 18.26 -18.47
CA ASP A 61 4.75 17.03 -18.42
C ASP A 61 5.38 15.96 -19.33
N ILE A 62 5.45 14.72 -18.84
CA ILE A 62 6.04 13.58 -19.56
C ILE A 62 5.06 12.42 -19.62
N THR A 63 5.03 11.75 -20.76
CA THR A 63 4.33 10.46 -20.93
C THR A 63 5.34 9.32 -21.08
N LEU A 64 5.11 8.23 -20.34
CA LEU A 64 5.86 6.97 -20.45
C LEU A 64 4.93 5.82 -20.82
N ASP A 65 5.44 4.91 -21.66
CA ASP A 65 4.76 3.65 -21.99
C ASP A 65 5.17 2.51 -21.04
N ALA A 66 6.19 2.71 -20.22
CA ALA A 66 6.64 1.77 -19.20
C ALA A 66 7.52 2.48 -18.17
N LEU A 67 7.53 1.97 -16.94
CA LEU A 67 8.50 2.35 -15.93
C LEU A 67 9.84 1.64 -16.24
N PRO A 68 10.95 2.37 -16.46
CA PRO A 68 12.23 1.79 -16.88
C PRO A 68 13.02 1.25 -15.68
N LEU A 69 12.41 0.37 -14.89
CA LEU A 69 13.05 -0.32 -13.77
C LEU A 69 13.16 -1.82 -14.05
N ASP A 70 14.37 -2.32 -13.90
CA ASP A 70 14.73 -3.73 -14.03
C ASP A 70 15.80 -4.14 -13.00
N ALA A 71 16.34 -5.35 -13.15
CA ALA A 71 17.36 -5.86 -12.24
C ALA A 71 18.67 -5.03 -12.26
N ASP A 72 19.00 -4.43 -13.40
CA ASP A 72 20.24 -3.67 -13.62
C ASP A 72 20.10 -2.19 -13.25
N SER A 73 18.87 -1.72 -13.08
CA SER A 73 18.55 -0.35 -12.66
C SER A 73 19.13 -0.03 -11.27
N PRO A 74 19.33 1.27 -10.93
CA PRO A 74 19.79 1.68 -9.61
C PRO A 74 18.94 1.11 -8.47
N ALA A 75 19.58 0.84 -7.33
CA ALA A 75 18.88 0.28 -6.16
C ALA A 75 17.79 1.21 -5.63
N GLU A 76 18.02 2.52 -5.71
CA GLU A 76 17.09 3.57 -5.32
C GLU A 76 16.86 4.48 -6.53
N THR A 77 15.59 4.71 -6.85
CA THR A 77 15.17 5.61 -7.93
C THR A 77 14.24 6.67 -7.38
N THR A 78 14.46 7.94 -7.74
CA THR A 78 13.64 9.08 -7.37
C THR A 78 13.21 9.85 -8.62
N ILE A 79 11.91 10.12 -8.72
CA ILE A 79 11.33 11.01 -9.73
C ILE A 79 10.70 12.19 -8.99
N ASP A 80 11.34 13.35 -9.05
CA ASP A 80 10.76 14.62 -8.62
C ASP A 80 9.92 15.19 -9.76
N LEU A 81 8.60 15.17 -9.61
CA LEU A 81 7.67 15.68 -10.61
C LEU A 81 7.71 17.21 -10.68
N ASN A 82 8.20 17.90 -9.65
CA ASN A 82 8.39 19.36 -9.63
C ASN A 82 7.17 20.15 -10.16
N GLY A 83 5.99 19.73 -9.74
CA GLY A 83 4.68 20.28 -10.10
C GLY A 83 4.16 19.89 -11.49
N ASN A 84 4.81 18.98 -12.19
CA ASN A 84 4.40 18.49 -13.52
C ASN A 84 3.67 17.15 -13.42
N GLU A 85 3.10 16.74 -14.55
CA GLU A 85 2.41 15.48 -14.72
C GLU A 85 3.33 14.39 -15.30
N LEU A 86 3.35 13.22 -14.67
CA LEU A 86 3.86 11.98 -15.24
C LEU A 86 2.69 11.06 -15.61
N THR A 87 2.42 10.98 -16.91
CA THR A 87 1.37 10.11 -17.45
C THR A 87 1.94 8.75 -17.86
N PHE A 88 1.32 7.67 -17.41
CA PHE A 88 1.55 6.33 -17.92
C PHE A 88 0.48 5.97 -18.97
N ALA A 89 0.91 5.84 -20.23
CA ALA A 89 0.06 5.52 -21.39
C ALA A 89 0.14 4.04 -21.76
N THR A 90 0.04 3.17 -20.75
CA THR A 90 0.20 1.72 -20.91
C THR A 90 -0.85 0.95 -20.11
N GLU A 91 -1.16 -0.25 -20.61
CA GLU A 91 -1.99 -1.23 -19.91
C GLU A 91 -1.15 -2.12 -18.99
N ASP A 92 0.18 -2.05 -19.09
CA ASP A 92 1.08 -2.89 -18.33
C ASP A 92 1.17 -2.45 -16.87
N THR A 93 1.24 -3.42 -15.96
CA THR A 93 1.58 -3.16 -14.57
C THR A 93 3.02 -2.69 -14.47
N MET A 94 3.23 -1.55 -13.82
CA MET A 94 4.55 -1.07 -13.46
C MET A 94 5.09 -1.88 -12.28
N VAL A 95 6.23 -2.52 -12.49
CA VAL A 95 6.85 -3.38 -11.49
C VAL A 95 8.05 -2.67 -10.89
N ILE A 96 8.07 -2.57 -9.56
CA ILE A 96 9.29 -2.27 -8.81
C ILE A 96 9.98 -3.63 -8.57
N PRO A 97 11.16 -3.90 -9.18
CA PRO A 97 11.81 -5.21 -9.08
C PRO A 97 12.29 -5.53 -7.66
N GLU A 98 12.51 -6.83 -7.38
CA GLU A 98 12.99 -7.30 -6.07
C GLU A 98 14.23 -6.53 -5.58
N GLY A 99 14.19 -6.08 -4.31
CA GLY A 99 15.28 -5.33 -3.68
C GLY A 99 15.44 -3.89 -4.16
N LYS A 100 14.52 -3.33 -4.96
CA LYS A 100 14.61 -1.95 -5.47
C LYS A 100 13.65 -1.02 -4.75
N SER A 101 13.94 0.28 -4.81
CA SER A 101 13.10 1.33 -4.25
C SER A 101 12.76 2.38 -5.30
N LEU A 102 11.49 2.79 -5.34
CA LEU A 102 11.01 3.90 -6.15
C LEU A 102 10.36 4.96 -5.23
N LYS A 103 10.83 6.20 -5.33
CA LYS A 103 10.17 7.39 -4.81
C LYS A 103 9.65 8.24 -5.97
N ILE A 104 8.39 8.67 -5.88
CA ILE A 104 7.84 9.71 -6.76
C ILE A 104 7.32 10.83 -5.87
N GLU A 105 7.65 12.08 -6.19
CA GLU A 105 7.33 13.22 -5.32
C GLU A 105 6.89 14.47 -6.09
N ASN A 106 6.16 15.35 -5.41
CA ASN A 106 5.85 16.73 -5.82
C ASN A 106 5.12 16.89 -7.17
N GLY A 107 3.99 16.21 -7.41
CA GLY A 107 3.23 16.44 -8.67
C GLY A 107 2.14 15.42 -8.93
N ASP A 108 1.79 15.26 -10.21
CA ASP A 108 0.66 14.42 -10.62
C ASP A 108 1.12 13.13 -11.31
N ILE A 109 0.56 11.99 -10.90
CA ILE A 109 0.67 10.71 -11.62
C ILE A 109 -0.70 10.40 -12.22
N ILE A 110 -0.75 10.19 -13.53
CA ILE A 110 -1.99 9.83 -14.22
C ILE A 110 -1.81 8.53 -14.99
N THR A 111 -2.75 7.59 -14.81
CA THR A 111 -2.90 6.47 -15.76
C THR A 111 -4.08 6.71 -16.67
N THR A 112 -3.85 6.59 -17.97
CA THR A 112 -4.89 6.86 -18.99
C THR A 112 -5.66 5.60 -19.39
N PHE A 113 -5.24 4.44 -18.90
CA PHE A 113 -5.85 3.16 -19.25
C PHE A 113 -7.06 2.83 -18.38
N SER A 114 -8.20 2.63 -19.03
CA SER A 114 -9.38 2.02 -18.39
C SER A 114 -9.40 0.53 -18.68
N SER A 115 -8.93 -0.28 -17.73
CA SER A 115 -9.03 -1.74 -17.83
C SER A 115 -10.49 -2.18 -17.67
N PRO A 116 -11.03 -3.06 -18.53
CA PRO A 116 -12.26 -3.77 -18.19
C PRO A 116 -12.04 -4.71 -17.00
N ASP A 117 -10.78 -5.08 -16.71
CA ASP A 117 -10.41 -5.83 -15.52
C ASP A 117 -10.06 -4.87 -14.37
N LEU A 118 -11.07 -4.55 -13.56
CA LEU A 118 -10.91 -3.70 -12.38
C LEU A 118 -9.88 -4.25 -11.38
N VAL A 119 -9.51 -5.53 -11.43
CA VAL A 119 -8.54 -6.12 -10.50
C VAL A 119 -7.08 -5.97 -10.94
N GLN A 120 -6.84 -5.53 -12.18
CA GLN A 120 -5.49 -5.23 -12.63
C GLN A 120 -4.94 -4.03 -11.87
N VAL A 121 -3.70 -4.16 -11.40
CA VAL A 121 -3.02 -3.15 -10.59
C VAL A 121 -2.03 -2.35 -11.42
N VAL A 122 -1.94 -1.06 -11.12
CA VAL A 122 -1.02 -0.13 -11.75
C VAL A 122 0.40 -0.35 -11.27
N PHE A 123 0.61 -0.43 -9.94
CA PHE A 123 1.92 -0.67 -9.34
C PHE A 123 1.97 -2.03 -8.65
N ARG A 124 2.97 -2.83 -8.98
CA ARG A 124 3.36 -4.02 -8.22
C ARG A 124 4.69 -3.75 -7.53
N VAL A 125 4.69 -3.77 -6.20
CA VAL A 125 5.91 -3.64 -5.41
C VAL A 125 6.46 -5.04 -5.19
N GLY A 126 7.64 -5.31 -5.75
CA GLY A 126 8.31 -6.59 -5.69
C GLY A 126 8.73 -6.97 -4.26
N LYS A 127 9.24 -8.19 -4.12
CA LYS A 127 9.74 -8.67 -2.83
C LYS A 127 10.89 -7.79 -2.31
N ASP A 128 10.99 -7.58 -1.00
CA ASP A 128 12.05 -6.78 -0.39
C ASP A 128 12.21 -5.37 -1.03
N SER A 129 11.13 -4.81 -1.58
CA SER A 129 11.15 -3.57 -2.38
C SER A 129 10.32 -2.48 -1.74
N LYS A 130 10.54 -1.22 -2.15
CA LYS A 130 9.85 -0.06 -1.60
C LYS A 130 9.19 0.79 -2.68
N LEU A 131 7.97 1.24 -2.41
CA LEU A 131 7.32 2.33 -3.14
C LEU A 131 6.99 3.48 -2.18
N GLU A 132 7.36 4.69 -2.55
CA GLU A 132 7.10 5.91 -1.78
C GLU A 132 6.46 6.99 -2.65
N PHE A 133 5.30 7.48 -2.25
CA PHE A 133 4.67 8.69 -2.80
C PHE A 133 4.69 9.80 -1.75
N ASP A 134 5.18 10.97 -2.13
CA ASP A 134 5.38 12.11 -1.22
C ASP A 134 4.95 13.42 -1.90
N GLY A 135 3.84 14.02 -1.48
CA GLY A 135 3.33 15.22 -2.16
C GLY A 135 2.75 14.93 -3.56
N VAL A 136 2.13 13.77 -3.77
CA VAL A 136 1.65 13.32 -5.09
C VAL A 136 0.13 13.28 -5.16
N ASN A 137 -0.44 13.76 -6.27
CA ASN A 137 -1.81 13.39 -6.66
C ASN A 137 -1.75 12.25 -7.68
N TYR A 138 -2.21 11.07 -7.29
CA TYR A 138 -2.22 9.89 -8.14
C TYR A 138 -3.65 9.54 -8.55
N LYS A 139 -3.92 9.59 -9.85
CA LYS A 139 -5.20 9.21 -10.45
C LYS A 139 -5.05 7.94 -11.27
N ALA A 140 -5.79 6.92 -10.89
CA ALA A 140 -5.76 5.62 -11.54
C ALA A 140 -7.14 5.22 -12.07
N ALA A 141 -7.20 4.80 -13.32
CA ALA A 141 -8.42 4.20 -13.90
C ALA A 141 -8.53 2.67 -13.68
N SER A 142 -7.58 2.06 -12.97
CA SER A 142 -7.55 0.64 -12.55
C SER A 142 -7.13 0.52 -11.08
N SER A 143 -6.92 -0.68 -10.54
CA SER A 143 -6.54 -0.83 -9.12
C SER A 143 -5.16 -0.24 -8.86
N GLY A 144 -4.92 0.31 -7.67
CA GLY A 144 -3.71 1.10 -7.41
C GLY A 144 -2.46 0.25 -7.22
N ILE A 145 -2.21 -0.19 -5.99
CA ILE A 145 -0.91 -0.71 -5.55
C ILE A 145 -1.06 -2.14 -4.99
N LEU A 146 -0.15 -3.03 -5.37
CA LEU A 146 -0.05 -4.40 -4.89
C LEU A 146 1.37 -4.70 -4.37
N PRO A 147 1.61 -4.52 -3.07
CA PRO A 147 2.84 -5.01 -2.46
C PRO A 147 2.89 -6.53 -2.36
N SER A 148 4.12 -7.06 -2.43
CA SER A 148 4.46 -8.48 -2.30
C SER A 148 5.33 -8.72 -1.06
N ASP A 149 5.86 -9.93 -0.88
CA ASP A 149 6.56 -10.37 0.33
C ASP A 149 7.64 -9.38 0.82
N ASN A 150 7.56 -8.98 2.09
CA ASN A 150 8.46 -8.01 2.72
C ASN A 150 8.58 -6.65 1.98
N ALA A 151 7.59 -6.28 1.16
CA ALA A 151 7.55 -4.97 0.52
C ALA A 151 7.09 -3.87 1.47
N GLU A 152 7.54 -2.65 1.22
CA GLU A 152 7.17 -1.44 1.93
C GLU A 152 6.44 -0.46 1.01
N VAL A 153 5.29 0.05 1.44
CA VAL A 153 4.56 1.14 0.77
C VAL A 153 4.43 2.31 1.72
N VAL A 154 4.89 3.48 1.28
CA VAL A 154 4.80 4.73 2.05
C VAL A 154 4.04 5.76 1.22
N ILE A 155 2.96 6.29 1.78
CA ILE A 155 2.15 7.35 1.17
C ILE A 155 2.13 8.52 2.15
N ASN A 156 2.70 9.66 1.75
CA ASN A 156 2.85 10.84 2.57
C ASN A 156 2.34 12.08 1.82
N ASP A 157 1.56 12.93 2.49
CA ASP A 157 1.04 14.19 1.93
C ASP A 157 0.47 14.02 0.51
N SER A 158 -0.26 12.92 0.28
CA SER A 158 -0.63 12.49 -1.08
C SER A 158 -2.13 12.21 -1.19
N VAL A 159 -2.66 12.38 -2.40
CA VAL A 159 -4.07 12.10 -2.73
C VAL A 159 -4.12 11.03 -3.80
N LEU A 160 -4.72 9.89 -3.48
CA LEU A 160 -4.89 8.76 -4.39
C LEU A 160 -6.37 8.60 -4.74
N GLU A 161 -6.72 8.82 -6.00
CA GLU A 161 -8.07 8.57 -6.54
C GLU A 161 -8.03 7.39 -7.50
N ILE A 162 -8.68 6.30 -7.11
CA ILE A 162 -8.57 4.99 -7.75
C ILE A 162 -9.95 4.54 -8.23
N ALA A 163 -10.09 4.29 -9.53
CA ALA A 163 -11.33 3.81 -10.16
C ALA A 163 -11.31 2.31 -10.52
N GLY A 164 -10.34 1.57 -9.97
CA GLY A 164 -10.32 0.10 -10.00
C GLY A 164 -11.12 -0.55 -8.88
N ALA A 165 -10.85 -1.82 -8.60
CA ALA A 165 -11.49 -2.53 -7.49
C ALA A 165 -10.82 -2.21 -6.14
N TRP A 166 -9.52 -1.95 -6.11
CA TRP A 166 -8.75 -1.76 -4.89
C TRP A 166 -7.80 -0.57 -4.98
N GLY A 167 -7.71 0.24 -3.92
CA GLY A 167 -6.67 1.27 -3.80
C GLY A 167 -5.30 0.66 -3.54
N ILE A 168 -5.13 0.04 -2.37
CA ILE A 168 -3.96 -0.77 -2.01
C ILE A 168 -4.45 -2.16 -1.61
N SER A 169 -3.84 -3.22 -2.15
CA SER A 169 -4.28 -4.59 -1.83
C SER A 169 -3.13 -5.56 -1.68
N THR A 170 -3.31 -6.59 -0.85
CA THR A 170 -2.41 -7.76 -0.83
C THR A 170 -3.14 -9.01 -1.33
N ASN A 171 -2.37 -9.99 -1.83
CA ASN A 171 -2.92 -11.21 -2.40
C ASN A 171 -2.38 -12.45 -1.67
N ALA A 172 -3.28 -13.23 -1.06
CA ALA A 172 -2.91 -14.44 -0.31
C ALA A 172 -2.59 -15.67 -1.19
N GLY A 173 -2.66 -15.55 -2.53
CA GLY A 173 -2.35 -16.63 -3.46
C GLY A 173 -0.86 -17.02 -3.53
N ASN A 174 0.05 -16.22 -2.95
CA ASN A 174 1.51 -16.42 -3.03
C ASN A 174 2.14 -16.49 -1.62
N PRO A 175 2.09 -17.63 -0.92
CA PRO A 175 2.26 -17.76 0.53
C PRO A 175 3.67 -17.52 1.15
N GLU A 176 4.67 -17.00 0.43
CA GLU A 176 6.06 -16.99 0.94
C GLU A 176 6.51 -15.67 1.60
N GLY A 177 6.38 -15.56 2.92
CA GLY A 177 7.11 -14.54 3.69
C GLY A 177 6.41 -13.19 3.84
N TYR A 178 5.08 -13.22 4.04
CA TYR A 178 4.27 -12.03 4.25
C TYR A 178 4.70 -11.21 5.48
N SER A 179 5.47 -10.15 5.22
CA SER A 179 5.79 -9.06 6.15
C SER A 179 5.66 -7.71 5.44
N VAL A 180 4.53 -7.51 4.75
CA VAL A 180 4.26 -6.24 4.08
C VAL A 180 4.12 -5.13 5.13
N SER A 181 4.72 -3.98 4.88
CA SER A 181 4.53 -2.76 5.67
C SER A 181 3.85 -1.69 4.81
N ILE A 182 2.82 -1.05 5.34
CA ILE A 182 2.11 0.04 4.67
C ILE A 182 1.96 1.19 5.66
N ARG A 183 2.52 2.35 5.31
CA ARG A 183 2.39 3.59 6.08
C ARG A 183 1.70 4.66 5.25
N ILE A 184 0.61 5.21 5.77
CA ILE A 184 -0.18 6.27 5.14
C ILE A 184 -0.28 7.43 6.14
N THR A 185 0.31 8.57 5.80
CA THR A 185 0.41 9.75 6.67
C THR A 185 -0.06 11.00 5.95
N ASP A 186 -0.88 11.82 6.61
CA ASP A 186 -1.35 13.10 6.09
C ASP A 186 -1.94 13.01 4.66
N SER A 187 -2.64 11.91 4.37
CA SER A 187 -3.00 11.53 2.99
C SER A 187 -4.48 11.19 2.83
N GLU A 188 -4.95 11.21 1.58
CA GLU A 188 -6.28 10.75 1.19
C GLU A 188 -6.17 9.59 0.19
N ILE A 189 -6.87 8.49 0.46
CA ILE A 189 -7.01 7.38 -0.48
C ILE A 189 -8.49 7.12 -0.71
N SER A 190 -8.94 7.29 -1.95
CA SER A 190 -10.32 7.11 -2.36
C SER A 190 -10.42 6.05 -3.46
N GLU A 191 -11.10 4.96 -3.17
CA GLU A 191 -11.57 4.00 -4.16
C GLU A 191 -13.01 4.37 -4.54
N THR A 192 -13.22 4.64 -5.83
CA THR A 192 -14.37 5.38 -6.34
C THR A 192 -15.50 4.50 -6.87
N THR A 193 -15.27 3.21 -7.09
CA THR A 193 -16.32 2.27 -7.51
C THR A 193 -17.21 1.86 -6.35
N ARG A 194 -18.45 1.48 -6.66
CA ARG A 194 -19.45 1.07 -5.65
C ARG A 194 -19.04 -0.18 -4.87
N THR A 195 -18.27 -1.06 -5.50
CA THR A 195 -17.98 -2.40 -4.98
C THR A 195 -16.57 -2.53 -4.42
N GLY A 196 -15.74 -1.51 -4.59
CA GLY A 196 -14.33 -1.61 -4.28
C GLY A 196 -14.02 -1.32 -2.82
N THR A 197 -12.74 -1.50 -2.51
CA THR A 197 -12.18 -1.38 -1.18
C THR A 197 -10.93 -0.52 -1.26
N ALA A 198 -10.85 0.54 -0.45
CA ALA A 198 -9.70 1.44 -0.52
C ALA A 198 -8.41 0.74 -0.10
N VAL A 199 -8.44 0.01 1.02
CA VAL A 199 -7.29 -0.79 1.48
C VAL A 199 -7.74 -2.21 1.82
N MET A 200 -7.29 -3.20 1.04
CA MET A 200 -7.68 -4.61 1.19
C MET A 200 -6.47 -5.50 1.53
N LEU A 201 -6.31 -5.83 2.80
CA LEU A 201 -5.18 -6.63 3.28
C LEU A 201 -5.64 -8.05 3.57
N ASN A 202 -5.33 -8.95 2.64
CA ASN A 202 -5.63 -10.38 2.74
C ASN A 202 -4.49 -11.20 3.34
N THR A 203 -3.35 -10.59 3.63
CA THR A 203 -2.14 -11.22 4.17
C THR A 203 -1.69 -10.45 5.40
N PRO A 204 -0.90 -11.07 6.30
CA PRO A 204 -0.30 -10.35 7.42
C PRO A 204 0.43 -9.10 6.93
N THR A 205 0.01 -7.95 7.46
CA THR A 205 0.55 -6.63 7.10
C THR A 205 0.74 -5.84 8.38
N ASP A 206 1.81 -5.03 8.43
CA ASP A 206 1.96 -3.96 9.42
C ASP A 206 1.43 -2.66 8.81
N LEU A 207 0.20 -2.30 9.18
CA LEU A 207 -0.53 -1.15 8.65
C LEU A 207 -0.50 0.00 9.67
N TRP A 208 -0.06 1.17 9.21
CA TRP A 208 -0.09 2.42 9.97
C TRP A 208 -0.81 3.51 9.17
N ILE A 209 -1.91 4.03 9.69
CA ILE A 209 -2.68 5.13 9.09
C ILE A 209 -2.77 6.26 10.12
N GLU A 210 -2.26 7.43 9.76
CA GLU A 210 -2.18 8.59 10.64
C GLU A 210 -2.58 9.87 9.90
N ASN A 211 -3.41 10.72 10.53
CA ASN A 211 -3.89 11.98 9.97
C ASN A 211 -4.48 11.85 8.56
N SER A 212 -5.11 10.73 8.24
CA SER A 212 -5.47 10.38 6.86
C SER A 212 -6.95 10.06 6.69
N THR A 213 -7.45 10.20 5.47
CA THR A 213 -8.83 9.80 5.10
C THR A 213 -8.78 8.65 4.11
N ILE A 214 -9.45 7.53 4.43
CA ILE A 214 -9.50 6.33 3.60
C ILE A 214 -10.96 6.04 3.26
N THR A 215 -11.32 6.10 1.97
CA THR A 215 -12.71 5.98 1.51
C THR A 215 -12.86 4.89 0.46
N GLY A 216 -13.70 3.89 0.71
CA GLY A 216 -14.07 2.90 -0.31
C GLY A 216 -15.57 2.81 -0.53
N GLY A 217 -15.99 2.26 -1.67
CA GLY A 217 -17.41 2.04 -1.95
C GLY A 217 -18.04 1.04 -1.01
N ARG A 218 -17.46 -0.17 -0.95
CA ARG A 218 -17.95 -1.28 -0.11
C ARG A 218 -17.26 -1.30 1.25
N GLN A 219 -15.94 -1.28 1.30
CA GLN A 219 -15.20 -1.19 2.57
C GLN A 219 -14.16 -0.08 2.51
N GLY A 220 -13.97 0.64 3.61
CA GLY A 220 -12.82 1.53 3.74
C GLY A 220 -11.55 0.69 3.83
N VAL A 221 -11.43 -0.09 4.91
CA VAL A 221 -10.27 -0.93 5.18
C VAL A 221 -10.71 -2.36 5.54
N ILE A 222 -10.02 -3.35 4.97
CA ILE A 222 -10.06 -4.74 5.39
C ILE A 222 -8.68 -5.12 5.91
N LEU A 223 -8.59 -5.56 7.17
CA LEU A 223 -7.39 -6.07 7.81
C LEU A 223 -7.63 -7.53 8.24
N ARG A 224 -7.27 -8.50 7.40
CA ARG A 224 -7.48 -9.92 7.72
C ARG A 224 -6.44 -10.56 8.63
N GLY A 225 -5.29 -9.93 8.78
CA GLY A 225 -4.17 -10.45 9.54
C GLY A 225 -3.07 -9.42 9.72
N GLY A 226 -2.25 -9.61 10.75
CA GLY A 226 -1.16 -8.70 11.09
C GLY A 226 -1.59 -7.60 12.06
N ASN A 227 -0.91 -6.46 11.99
CA ASN A 227 -1.10 -5.34 12.90
C ASN A 227 -1.69 -4.14 12.14
N GLY A 228 -2.69 -3.48 12.71
CA GLY A 228 -3.24 -2.23 12.17
C GLY A 228 -3.28 -1.16 13.24
N THR A 229 -2.75 0.02 12.95
CA THR A 229 -2.77 1.18 13.83
C THR A 229 -3.40 2.36 13.10
N PHE A 230 -4.42 2.95 13.72
CA PHE A 230 -5.19 4.07 13.18
C PHE A 230 -5.14 5.24 14.17
N ILE A 231 -4.63 6.39 13.73
CA ILE A 231 -4.37 7.57 14.56
C ILE A 231 -4.96 8.80 13.88
N ASN A 232 -5.81 9.54 14.58
CA ASN A 232 -6.40 10.81 14.11
C ASN A 232 -6.86 10.74 12.64
N SER A 233 -7.54 9.65 12.26
CA SER A 233 -7.85 9.33 10.86
C SER A 233 -9.34 9.14 10.66
N ARG A 234 -9.78 9.14 9.40
CA ARG A 234 -11.18 8.90 9.03
C ARG A 234 -11.25 7.72 8.08
N ILE A 235 -11.88 6.63 8.51
CA ILE A 235 -12.08 5.46 7.68
C ILE A 235 -13.55 5.43 7.26
N ILE A 236 -13.79 5.38 5.96
CA ILE A 236 -15.11 5.58 5.37
C ILE A 236 -15.47 4.41 4.47
N SER A 237 -16.65 3.84 4.69
CA SER A 237 -17.36 3.08 3.67
C SER A 237 -18.59 3.85 3.21
N ARG A 238 -18.81 3.88 1.89
CA ARG A 238 -19.99 4.50 1.28
C ARG A 238 -21.22 3.61 1.27
N GLY A 239 -21.06 2.36 1.69
CA GLY A 239 -22.12 1.36 1.74
C GLY A 239 -22.83 1.14 0.41
N GLU A 240 -22.15 1.39 -0.71
CA GLU A 240 -22.77 1.48 -2.04
C GLU A 240 -23.03 0.12 -2.70
N PHE A 241 -22.81 -0.99 -1.99
CA PHE A 241 -22.95 -2.35 -2.52
C PHE A 241 -24.32 -2.94 -2.15
N ASP A 242 -25.29 -2.89 -3.08
CA ASP A 242 -26.70 -3.22 -2.80
C ASP A 242 -27.04 -4.72 -2.79
N THR A 243 -26.11 -5.60 -3.22
CA THR A 243 -26.43 -7.01 -3.48
C THR A 243 -25.67 -7.96 -2.57
N GLY A 244 -26.29 -8.33 -1.45
CA GLY A 244 -25.82 -9.48 -0.66
C GLY A 244 -25.33 -9.15 0.75
N ASP A 245 -25.91 -8.14 1.37
CA ASP A 245 -25.48 -7.56 2.66
C ASP A 245 -25.64 -8.54 3.85
N GLN A 246 -26.40 -9.62 3.65
CA GLN A 246 -26.51 -10.74 4.59
C GLN A 246 -25.39 -11.77 4.46
N TYR A 247 -24.59 -11.73 3.38
CA TYR A 247 -23.50 -12.67 3.22
C TYR A 247 -22.35 -12.27 4.16
N TYR A 248 -21.83 -13.26 4.88
CA TYR A 248 -20.63 -13.17 5.74
C TYR A 248 -20.82 -12.61 7.16
N LEU A 249 -22.05 -12.25 7.58
CA LEU A 249 -22.32 -11.86 8.98
C LEU A 249 -22.25 -13.08 9.93
N ASP A 250 -22.97 -14.16 9.62
CA ASP A 250 -23.03 -15.35 10.48
C ASP A 250 -22.30 -16.58 9.90
N GLY A 251 -21.23 -16.36 9.12
CA GLY A 251 -20.57 -17.45 8.40
C GLY A 251 -19.13 -17.21 7.99
N THR A 252 -18.64 -18.16 7.19
CA THR A 252 -17.29 -18.20 6.64
C THR A 252 -17.11 -17.09 5.60
N TRP A 253 -16.13 -16.21 5.82
CA TRP A 253 -15.72 -15.20 4.84
C TRP A 253 -15.11 -15.85 3.60
N ALA A 254 -15.38 -15.25 2.43
CA ALA A 254 -14.93 -15.78 1.14
C ALA A 254 -13.65 -15.08 0.64
N THR A 255 -13.34 -15.20 -0.65
CA THR A 255 -12.12 -14.63 -1.24
C THR A 255 -12.23 -13.12 -1.51
N GLY A 256 -11.08 -12.42 -1.55
CA GLY A 256 -11.03 -10.99 -1.82
C GLY A 256 -11.81 -10.17 -0.79
N ASN A 257 -12.58 -9.16 -1.24
CA ASN A 257 -13.38 -8.29 -0.38
C ASN A 257 -14.77 -8.84 -0.02
N ARG A 258 -14.98 -10.15 -0.20
CA ARG A 258 -16.21 -10.86 0.15
C ARG A 258 -16.25 -11.15 1.65
N VAL A 259 -16.38 -10.06 2.40
CA VAL A 259 -16.53 -9.95 3.85
C VAL A 259 -17.71 -9.02 4.16
N PRO A 260 -18.11 -8.88 5.43
CA PRO A 260 -19.10 -7.89 5.83
C PRO A 260 -18.75 -6.48 5.35
N MET A 261 -19.80 -5.70 5.12
CA MET A 261 -19.65 -4.32 4.71
C MET A 261 -19.39 -3.46 5.94
N ALA A 262 -18.23 -2.81 6.01
CA ALA A 262 -17.92 -1.91 7.10
C ALA A 262 -16.90 -0.85 6.69
N ALA A 263 -16.85 0.25 7.45
CA ALA A 263 -15.75 1.20 7.31
C ALA A 263 -14.43 0.49 7.61
N LEU A 264 -14.37 -0.25 8.73
CA LEU A 264 -13.25 -1.11 9.10
C LEU A 264 -13.71 -2.56 9.32
N THR A 265 -13.15 -3.51 8.57
CA THR A 265 -13.34 -4.95 8.79
C THR A 265 -12.06 -5.60 9.31
N VAL A 266 -12.12 -6.26 10.47
CA VAL A 266 -10.95 -6.81 11.16
C VAL A 266 -11.08 -8.31 11.39
N GLY A 267 -10.00 -9.05 11.12
CA GLY A 267 -9.87 -10.47 11.41
C GLY A 267 -10.29 -11.37 10.25
N ASN A 268 -10.67 -12.61 10.55
CA ASN A 268 -11.09 -13.57 9.53
C ASN A 268 -11.91 -14.71 10.15
N THR A 269 -12.90 -15.21 9.42
CA THR A 269 -13.71 -16.39 9.80
C THR A 269 -13.56 -17.57 8.85
N SER A 270 -12.66 -17.47 7.86
CA SER A 270 -12.47 -18.52 6.87
C SER A 270 -11.84 -19.78 7.48
N THR A 271 -12.42 -20.95 7.17
CA THR A 271 -11.94 -22.26 7.63
C THR A 271 -10.74 -22.78 6.84
N ASP A 272 -10.53 -22.27 5.63
CA ASP A 272 -9.60 -22.84 4.66
C ASP A 272 -8.55 -21.85 4.15
N ALA A 273 -8.69 -20.55 4.46
CA ALA A 273 -7.78 -19.50 4.01
C ALA A 273 -7.61 -18.40 5.06
N TYR A 274 -6.61 -17.54 4.86
CA TYR A 274 -6.39 -16.31 5.63
C TYR A 274 -6.24 -16.55 7.15
N LYS A 275 -5.58 -17.64 7.54
CA LYS A 275 -5.45 -18.10 8.93
C LYS A 275 -4.38 -17.33 9.67
N TYR A 276 -4.68 -16.09 10.02
CA TYR A 276 -3.76 -15.15 10.66
C TYR A 276 -4.40 -14.54 11.90
N SER A 277 -3.60 -14.34 12.95
CA SER A 277 -4.02 -13.49 14.06
C SER A 277 -3.96 -12.03 13.65
N THR A 278 -4.82 -11.21 14.27
CA THR A 278 -4.93 -9.79 13.97
C THR A 278 -4.88 -8.97 15.25
N VAL A 279 -4.09 -7.89 15.24
CA VAL A 279 -4.07 -6.88 16.31
C VAL A 279 -4.45 -5.54 15.67
N CYS A 280 -5.42 -4.84 16.24
CA CYS A 280 -5.86 -3.54 15.75
C CYS A 280 -5.94 -2.54 16.91
N THR A 281 -5.31 -1.39 16.72
CA THR A 281 -5.31 -0.25 17.65
C THR A 281 -5.92 0.96 16.97
N ILE A 282 -6.90 1.58 17.61
CA ILE A 282 -7.60 2.79 17.15
C ILE A 282 -7.50 3.83 18.27
N ASP A 283 -7.05 5.03 17.94
CA ASP A 283 -7.01 6.14 18.90
C ASP A 283 -8.35 6.87 19.02
N ASP A 284 -8.46 7.75 20.01
CA ASP A 284 -9.67 8.51 20.34
C ASP A 284 -10.05 9.58 19.31
N ALA A 285 -9.11 9.98 18.45
CA ALA A 285 -9.34 10.94 17.39
C ALA A 285 -9.74 10.29 16.05
N THR A 286 -9.71 8.95 15.94
CA THR A 286 -10.07 8.26 14.71
C THR A 286 -11.59 8.05 14.59
N GLU A 287 -12.14 8.46 13.45
CA GLU A 287 -13.55 8.26 13.11
C GLU A 287 -13.73 7.07 12.17
N LEU A 288 -14.68 6.19 12.49
CA LEU A 288 -15.18 5.15 11.59
C LEU A 288 -16.55 5.57 11.07
N VAL A 289 -16.70 5.71 9.76
CA VAL A 289 -17.86 6.35 9.15
C VAL A 289 -18.51 5.44 8.11
N MET A 290 -19.80 5.21 8.28
CA MET A 290 -20.67 4.71 7.22
C MET A 290 -21.43 5.89 6.63
N THR A 291 -21.20 6.21 5.36
CA THR A 291 -21.97 7.27 4.70
C THR A 291 -23.21 6.67 4.07
N ASP A 292 -24.38 7.03 4.61
CA ASP A 292 -25.69 6.58 4.11
C ASP A 292 -26.00 7.27 2.78
N SER A 293 -25.44 6.75 1.68
CA SER A 293 -25.62 7.30 0.32
C SER A 293 -27.00 6.98 -0.29
N GLY A 294 -27.90 6.35 0.47
CA GLY A 294 -29.29 6.10 0.11
C GLY A 294 -29.53 4.66 -0.32
N GLU A 295 -30.61 4.08 0.21
CA GLU A 295 -31.02 2.67 0.09
C GLU A 295 -30.39 1.69 1.08
N TYR A 296 -30.04 2.14 2.29
CA TYR A 296 -29.81 1.24 3.42
C TYR A 296 -31.13 0.60 3.88
N GLU A 297 -31.45 -0.58 3.35
CA GLU A 297 -32.39 -1.47 4.00
C GLU A 297 -31.66 -2.34 5.03
N ASP A 298 -31.95 -2.11 6.32
CA ASP A 298 -31.91 -3.14 7.36
C ASP A 298 -30.53 -3.56 7.92
N GLY A 299 -29.81 -2.67 8.61
CA GLY A 299 -28.87 -3.05 9.69
C GLY A 299 -27.67 -3.93 9.34
N ARG A 300 -27.17 -3.90 8.11
CA ARG A 300 -26.16 -4.84 7.57
C ARG A 300 -24.82 -4.21 7.15
N ALA A 301 -24.60 -2.95 7.51
CA ALA A 301 -23.34 -2.26 7.36
C ALA A 301 -22.91 -1.69 8.72
N PHE A 302 -21.60 -1.63 8.96
CA PHE A 302 -21.08 -1.33 10.29
C PHE A 302 -19.93 -0.33 10.24
N GLU A 303 -19.83 0.54 11.23
CA GLU A 303 -18.61 1.34 11.41
C GLU A 303 -17.39 0.42 11.57
N ILE A 304 -17.55 -0.65 12.35
CA ILE A 304 -16.58 -1.72 12.49
C ILE A 304 -17.24 -3.09 12.45
N TYR A 305 -16.63 -4.05 11.75
CA TYR A 305 -17.00 -5.46 11.81
C TYR A 305 -15.82 -6.34 12.20
N VAL A 306 -16.02 -7.25 13.16
CA VAL A 306 -14.95 -8.08 13.73
C VAL A 306 -15.25 -9.57 13.55
N GLY A 307 -14.36 -10.31 12.90
CA GLY A 307 -14.50 -11.75 12.68
C GLY A 307 -13.34 -12.54 13.25
N SER A 308 -13.60 -13.61 14.01
CA SER A 308 -12.59 -14.61 14.35
C SER A 308 -13.05 -16.03 13.97
N LEU A 309 -12.11 -16.89 13.56
CA LEU A 309 -12.40 -18.29 13.33
C LEU A 309 -12.64 -19.02 14.66
N ALA A 310 -13.89 -19.38 14.95
CA ALA A 310 -14.27 -19.96 16.24
C ALA A 310 -13.65 -21.35 16.51
N THR A 311 -13.29 -22.10 15.46
CA THR A 311 -12.78 -23.46 15.57
C THR A 311 -11.27 -23.55 15.80
N ASP A 312 -10.55 -22.43 15.77
CA ASP A 312 -9.10 -22.39 15.91
C ASP A 312 -8.71 -21.42 17.04
N SER A 313 -8.33 -21.95 18.20
CA SER A 313 -8.00 -21.16 19.39
C SER A 313 -6.70 -20.37 19.27
N GLU A 314 -5.83 -20.73 18.32
CA GLU A 314 -4.55 -20.05 18.12
C GLU A 314 -4.70 -18.77 17.27
N LEU A 315 -5.77 -18.68 16.48
CA LEU A 315 -6.11 -17.50 15.70
C LEU A 315 -6.93 -16.53 16.55
N THR A 316 -6.30 -15.42 16.92
CA THR A 316 -6.89 -14.41 17.80
C THR A 316 -7.10 -13.09 17.07
N VAL A 317 -8.10 -12.34 17.53
CA VAL A 317 -8.30 -10.94 17.15
C VAL A 317 -8.26 -10.10 18.41
N THR A 318 -7.32 -9.17 18.50
CA THR A 318 -7.18 -8.26 19.63
C THR A 318 -7.44 -6.84 19.16
N LEU A 319 -8.34 -6.14 19.84
CA LEU A 319 -8.73 -4.78 19.58
C LEU A 319 -8.40 -3.91 20.80
N SER A 320 -7.71 -2.79 20.55
CA SER A 320 -7.51 -1.70 21.49
C SER A 320 -8.19 -0.46 20.91
N VAL A 321 -9.35 -0.08 21.43
CA VAL A 321 -10.21 0.95 20.84
C VAL A 321 -10.71 1.94 21.90
N PRO A 322 -11.16 3.14 21.51
CA PRO A 322 -11.73 4.10 22.44
C PRO A 322 -13.10 3.65 22.97
N SER A 323 -13.56 4.27 24.05
CA SER A 323 -14.72 3.80 24.82
C SER A 323 -16.06 3.84 24.07
N ASP A 324 -16.20 4.74 23.10
CA ASP A 324 -17.39 4.85 22.24
C ASP A 324 -17.46 3.69 21.24
N ILE A 325 -16.35 3.37 20.55
CA ILE A 325 -16.25 2.19 19.68
C ILE A 325 -16.43 0.90 20.51
N GLU A 326 -15.86 0.84 21.72
CA GLU A 326 -16.04 -0.29 22.62
C GLU A 326 -17.52 -0.50 22.98
N GLN A 327 -18.23 0.58 23.34
CA GLN A 327 -19.66 0.55 23.64
C GLN A 327 -20.49 0.14 22.43
N TYR A 328 -20.14 0.62 21.23
CA TYR A 328 -20.78 0.21 19.99
C TYR A 328 -20.66 -1.30 19.78
N ILE A 329 -19.45 -1.86 19.89
CA ILE A 329 -19.23 -3.30 19.71
C ILE A 329 -19.97 -4.14 20.76
N LYS A 330 -19.90 -3.75 22.04
CA LYS A 330 -20.59 -4.45 23.14
C LYS A 330 -22.12 -4.34 23.06
N GLY A 331 -22.63 -3.22 22.53
CA GLY A 331 -24.06 -2.97 22.36
C GLY A 331 -24.67 -3.60 21.11
N ASN A 332 -23.85 -3.96 20.12
CA ASN A 332 -24.29 -4.48 18.83
C ASN A 332 -23.72 -5.88 18.54
N ASN A 333 -24.41 -6.92 19.00
CA ASN A 333 -24.00 -8.32 18.78
C ASN A 333 -24.00 -8.78 17.30
N SER A 334 -24.47 -7.93 16.38
CA SER A 334 -24.45 -8.17 14.95
C SER A 334 -23.16 -7.69 14.27
N CYS A 335 -22.35 -6.84 14.92
CA CYS A 335 -21.12 -6.30 14.33
C CYS A 335 -19.88 -7.18 14.59
N TRP A 336 -20.08 -8.39 15.13
CA TRP A 336 -18.98 -9.31 15.34
C TRP A 336 -19.44 -10.78 15.37
N CYS A 337 -18.53 -11.68 14.99
CA CYS A 337 -18.75 -13.12 15.02
C CYS A 337 -17.46 -13.87 15.36
N GLY A 338 -17.57 -14.97 16.12
CA GLY A 338 -16.43 -15.79 16.52
C GLY A 338 -16.36 -16.02 18.03
N ALA A 339 -15.20 -16.44 18.52
CA ALA A 339 -14.98 -16.83 19.91
C ALA A 339 -13.64 -16.39 20.51
N ASN A 340 -12.69 -15.93 19.69
CA ASN A 340 -11.31 -15.61 20.10
C ASN A 340 -11.01 -14.13 19.89
N ILE A 341 -11.96 -13.27 20.30
CA ILE A 341 -11.87 -11.83 20.19
C ILE A 341 -11.65 -11.24 21.58
N THR A 342 -10.59 -10.45 21.72
CA THR A 342 -10.28 -9.65 22.90
C THR A 342 -10.49 -8.18 22.55
N LEU A 343 -11.31 -7.47 23.32
CA LEU A 343 -11.62 -6.05 23.17
C LEU A 343 -11.19 -5.33 24.45
N ASN A 344 -10.23 -4.40 24.35
CA ASN A 344 -9.68 -3.66 25.49
C ASN A 344 -9.33 -4.57 26.68
N GLU A 345 -8.56 -5.63 26.40
CA GLU A 345 -8.13 -6.66 27.36
C GLU A 345 -9.25 -7.60 27.88
N GLU A 346 -10.51 -7.37 27.49
CA GLU A 346 -11.65 -8.22 27.86
C GLU A 346 -12.04 -9.17 26.73
N LYS A 347 -12.27 -10.44 27.07
CA LYS A 347 -12.77 -11.42 26.08
C LYS A 347 -14.24 -11.13 25.74
N LEU A 348 -14.57 -11.01 24.46
CA LEU A 348 -15.96 -10.94 24.01
C LEU A 348 -16.65 -12.31 24.12
N THR A 349 -17.90 -12.29 24.58
CA THR A 349 -18.76 -13.47 24.73
C THR A 349 -20.18 -13.13 24.30
N LYS A 350 -20.83 -13.99 23.50
CA LYS A 350 -22.25 -13.86 23.13
C LYS A 350 -23.15 -14.50 24.17
#